data_AF-A0A8T4MB17-F1
#
_entry.id   AF-A0A8T4MB17-F1
#
_cell.length_a   1.000
_cell.length_b   1.000
_cell.length_c   1.000
_cell.angle_alpha   90.00
_cell.angle_beta   90.00
_cell.angle_gamma   90.00
#
_symmetry.space_group_name_H-M   'P 1'
#
loop_
_entity.id
_entity.type
_entity.pdbx_description
1 polymer ?
#
loop_
_entity_poly.entity_id
_entity_poly.type
_entity_poly.pdbx_seq_one_letter_code
_entity_poly.pdbx_strand_id
1 'polypeptide(L)'
;MVKTLKYNDLNFVLTKREIETINKRLLGKPLNQQDSNYLSRFVRPRLRQILKINTEHILNQIEYNHKSHAIEKKIKKILMEELKEIKAIILFGSVVQTNYSNYRDIDCITMLEKPFWNKLHEKYKKINSIKKIFEKHEINIDLQIYDKQTFNDSKNSNISLMYQLHDSKIIYGKVEIPKKYEIRKMDLRMKLNYSIFEDSEYNHIKGQEIYEDIRGIILIRLLINKIIDNQKLNQETYDEISKNLAVKLRNNEENSVEKRIAILHLKRLIKETYDRLNQIKWEKIELYNH
;
A
#
# COMPACT_ATOMS: atom_id res chain seq x y z
N MET A 1 7.72 29.23 24.72
CA MET A 1 7.37 30.36 23.83
C MET A 1 6.23 29.94 22.93
N VAL A 2 5.05 30.57 23.01
CA VAL A 2 3.90 30.21 22.16
C VAL A 2 4.13 30.80 20.77
N LYS A 3 4.24 29.95 19.74
CA LYS A 3 4.40 30.39 18.35
C LYS A 3 3.05 30.88 17.80
N THR A 4 3.03 32.09 17.24
CA THR A 4 1.91 32.60 16.44
C THR A 4 2.03 32.14 14.98
N LEU A 5 0.90 31.88 14.33
CA LEU A 5 0.86 31.58 12.91
C LEU A 5 0.97 32.87 12.09
N LYS A 6 1.87 32.92 11.11
CA LYS A 6 1.94 34.03 10.16
C LYS A 6 0.94 33.81 9.02
N TYR A 7 0.28 34.88 8.61
CA TYR A 7 -0.72 34.82 7.52
C TYR A 7 -0.14 34.29 6.21
N ASN A 8 1.08 34.68 5.88
CA ASN A 8 1.75 34.29 4.64
C ASN A 8 2.02 32.78 4.54
N ASP A 9 2.05 32.07 5.66
CA ASP A 9 2.36 30.64 5.68
C ASP A 9 1.12 29.76 5.43
N LEU A 10 -0.10 30.33 5.54
CA LEU A 10 -1.36 29.57 5.54
C LEU A 10 -2.48 30.22 4.71
N ASN A 11 -2.21 31.31 3.99
CA ASN A 11 -3.21 32.07 3.23
C ASN A 11 -3.95 31.25 2.15
N PHE A 12 -3.36 30.19 1.64
CA PHE A 12 -3.98 29.26 0.68
C PHE A 12 -4.94 28.26 1.33
N VAL A 13 -4.95 28.14 2.67
CA VAL A 13 -5.70 27.12 3.41
C VAL A 13 -6.69 27.74 4.40
N LEU A 14 -6.31 28.85 5.03
CA LEU A 14 -7.10 29.59 6.01
C LEU A 14 -7.23 31.06 5.63
N THR A 15 -8.41 31.61 5.82
CA THR A 15 -8.69 33.03 5.65
C THR A 15 -8.01 33.86 6.73
N LYS A 16 -7.82 35.17 6.48
CA LYS A 16 -7.26 36.13 7.46
C LYS A 16 -7.99 36.03 8.81
N ARG A 17 -9.32 35.98 8.78
CA ARG A 17 -10.17 35.90 9.97
C ARG A 17 -10.00 34.60 10.75
N GLU A 18 -9.82 33.47 10.06
CA GLU A 18 -9.53 32.17 10.70
C GLU A 18 -8.18 32.22 11.43
N ILE A 19 -7.16 32.78 10.78
CA ILE A 19 -5.80 32.90 11.34
C ILE A 19 -5.79 33.85 12.55
N GLU A 20 -6.48 34.99 12.47
CA GLU A 20 -6.66 35.90 13.61
C GLU A 20 -7.32 35.20 14.81
N THR A 21 -8.39 34.45 14.55
CA THR A 21 -9.12 33.71 15.59
C THR A 21 -8.25 32.63 16.24
N ILE A 22 -7.46 31.90 15.45
CA ILE A 22 -6.50 30.90 15.96
C ILE A 22 -5.42 31.58 16.81
N ASN A 23 -4.84 32.68 16.32
CA ASN A 23 -3.79 33.40 17.04
C ASN A 23 -4.30 33.97 18.38
N LYS A 24 -5.53 34.52 18.43
CA LYS A 24 -6.16 34.91 19.71
C LYS A 24 -6.20 33.73 20.68
N ARG A 25 -6.62 32.54 20.21
CA ARG A 25 -6.71 31.34 21.05
C ARG A 25 -5.35 30.82 21.49
N LEU A 26 -4.35 30.76 20.61
CA LEU A 26 -2.99 30.32 20.94
C LEU A 26 -2.34 31.25 21.97
N LEU A 27 -2.54 32.56 21.83
CA LEU A 27 -2.03 33.58 22.76
C LEU A 27 -2.82 33.69 24.07
N GLY A 28 -3.83 32.83 24.30
CA GLY A 28 -4.65 32.87 25.50
C GLY A 28 -5.57 34.11 25.61
N LYS A 29 -5.80 34.85 24.52
CA LYS A 29 -6.71 36.01 24.51
C LYS A 29 -8.17 35.54 24.56
N PRO A 30 -9.07 36.30 25.22
CA PRO A 30 -10.49 35.99 25.22
C PRO A 30 -11.06 36.02 23.81
N LEU A 31 -11.89 35.02 23.48
CA LEU A 31 -12.64 34.96 22.23
C LEU A 31 -14.03 35.56 22.46
N ASN A 32 -14.48 36.43 21.55
CA ASN A 32 -15.87 36.87 21.56
C ASN A 32 -16.79 35.78 20.97
N GLN A 33 -18.11 35.97 21.06
CA GLN A 33 -19.08 34.98 20.58
C GLN A 33 -18.90 34.65 19.09
N GLN A 34 -18.59 35.65 18.27
CA GLN A 34 -18.34 35.49 16.84
C GLN A 34 -17.09 34.63 16.58
N ASP A 35 -15.99 34.92 17.25
CA ASP A 35 -14.72 34.20 17.16
C ASP A 35 -14.87 32.75 17.65
N SER A 36 -15.62 32.52 18.73
CA SER A 36 -15.95 31.17 19.24
C SER A 36 -16.77 30.35 18.24
N ASN A 37 -17.78 30.97 17.64
CA ASN A 37 -18.57 30.37 16.56
C ASN A 37 -17.70 30.04 15.35
N TYR A 38 -16.81 30.97 14.96
CA TYR A 38 -15.92 30.79 13.82
C TYR A 38 -14.96 29.61 14.02
N LEU A 39 -14.37 29.53 15.22
CA LEU A 39 -13.45 28.47 15.59
C LEU A 39 -14.14 27.09 15.59
N SER A 40 -15.40 27.03 16.06
CA SER A 40 -16.15 25.77 16.17
C SER A 40 -16.74 25.29 14.84
N ARG A 41 -17.26 26.20 14.01
CA ARG A 41 -17.97 25.85 12.77
C ARG A 41 -17.09 25.79 11.53
N PHE A 42 -15.98 26.54 11.47
CA PHE A 42 -15.14 26.64 10.28
C PHE A 42 -13.72 26.11 10.54
N VAL A 43 -13.02 26.67 11.54
CA VAL A 43 -11.61 26.35 11.78
C VAL A 43 -11.40 24.90 12.19
N ARG A 44 -12.06 24.45 13.28
CA ARG A 44 -11.89 23.07 13.79
C ARG A 44 -12.29 22.02 12.74
N PRO A 45 -13.44 22.13 12.04
CA PRO A 45 -13.79 21.17 10.99
C PRO A 45 -12.77 21.13 9.86
N ARG A 46 -12.30 22.29 9.35
CA ARG A 46 -11.31 22.34 8.27
C ARG A 46 -9.96 21.76 8.70
N LEU A 47 -9.46 22.12 9.89
CA LEU A 47 -8.22 21.53 10.42
C LEU A 47 -8.35 20.02 10.63
N ARG A 48 -9.50 19.53 11.11
CA ARG A 48 -9.77 18.09 11.21
C ARG A 48 -9.83 17.41 9.85
N GLN A 49 -10.35 18.07 8.82
CA GLN A 49 -10.33 17.54 7.45
C GLN A 49 -8.91 17.48 6.91
N ILE A 50 -8.11 18.53 7.09
CA ILE A 50 -6.69 18.56 6.69
C ILE A 50 -5.92 17.43 7.38
N LEU A 51 -6.15 17.21 8.69
CA LEU A 51 -5.54 16.08 9.42
C LEU A 51 -5.94 14.70 8.88
N LYS A 52 -7.08 14.60 8.18
CA LYS A 52 -7.54 13.35 7.55
C LYS A 52 -7.02 13.18 6.12
N ILE A 53 -6.61 14.27 5.47
CA ILE A 53 -6.10 14.24 4.09
C ILE A 53 -4.61 13.96 4.16
N ASN A 54 -4.15 12.94 3.42
CA ASN A 54 -2.71 12.74 3.25
C ASN A 54 -2.17 13.72 2.20
N THR A 55 -1.90 14.95 2.65
CA THR A 55 -1.44 16.03 1.79
C THR A 55 -0.09 15.71 1.12
N GLU A 56 0.83 15.07 1.85
CA GLU A 56 2.14 14.67 1.31
C GLU A 56 2.00 13.66 0.18
N HIS A 57 1.12 12.66 0.35
CA HIS A 57 0.84 11.67 -0.70
C HIS A 57 0.27 12.31 -1.97
N ILE A 58 -0.73 13.18 -1.82
CA ILE A 58 -1.35 13.88 -2.96
C ILE A 58 -0.32 14.74 -3.68
N LEU A 59 0.50 15.49 -2.92
CA LEU A 59 1.56 16.32 -3.48
C LEU A 59 2.56 15.49 -4.29
N ASN A 60 3.03 14.37 -3.73
CA ASN A 60 3.92 13.45 -4.44
C ASN A 60 3.29 12.95 -5.74
N GLN A 61 1.99 12.62 -5.74
CA GLN A 61 1.30 12.09 -6.93
C GLN A 61 1.10 13.13 -8.05
N ILE A 62 0.88 14.40 -7.71
CA ILE A 62 0.66 15.47 -8.70
C ILE A 62 1.96 16.16 -9.15
N GLU A 63 3.06 15.93 -8.44
CA GLU A 63 4.35 16.50 -8.80
C GLU A 63 4.80 15.99 -10.17
N TYR A 64 5.28 16.90 -11.01
CA TYR A 64 5.76 16.50 -12.33
C TYR A 64 7.09 15.78 -12.22
N ASN A 65 7.13 14.50 -12.63
CA ASN A 65 8.37 13.73 -12.68
C ASN A 65 8.68 13.26 -14.11
N HIS A 66 9.57 13.96 -14.81
CA HIS A 66 10.00 13.59 -16.16
C HIS A 66 10.60 12.18 -16.27
N LYS A 67 11.26 11.69 -15.21
CA LYS A 67 11.87 10.35 -15.18
C LYS A 67 10.79 9.27 -15.20
N SER A 68 9.67 9.49 -14.52
CA SER A 68 8.53 8.55 -14.49
C SER A 68 8.06 8.20 -15.90
N HIS A 69 7.81 9.21 -16.74
CA HIS A 69 7.34 9.02 -18.11
C HIS A 69 8.33 8.27 -18.99
N ALA A 70 9.64 8.51 -18.84
CA ALA A 70 10.66 7.81 -19.59
C ALA A 70 10.68 6.31 -19.22
N ILE A 71 10.63 6.01 -17.92
CA ILE A 71 10.59 4.64 -17.39
C ILE A 71 9.32 3.92 -17.84
N GLU A 72 8.15 4.55 -17.70
CA GLU A 72 6.86 3.99 -18.12
C GLU A 72 6.83 3.67 -19.63
N LYS A 73 7.34 4.57 -20.47
CA LYS A 73 7.46 4.32 -21.91
C LYS A 73 8.36 3.12 -22.21
N LYS A 74 9.46 2.98 -21.48
CA LYS A 74 10.40 1.87 -21.64
C LYS A 74 9.77 0.55 -21.21
N ILE A 75 9.05 0.53 -20.09
CA ILE A 75 8.27 -0.63 -19.62
C ILE A 75 7.24 -1.04 -20.65
N LYS A 76 6.43 -0.09 -21.13
CA LYS A 76 5.44 -0.34 -22.16
C LYS A 76 6.08 -0.94 -23.41
N LYS A 77 7.17 -0.35 -23.89
CA LYS A 77 7.87 -0.81 -25.11
C LYS A 77 8.34 -2.27 -24.97
N ILE A 78 9.09 -2.58 -23.92
CA ILE A 78 9.63 -3.93 -23.68
C ILE A 78 8.49 -4.95 -23.59
N LEU A 79 7.44 -4.65 -22.81
CA LEU A 79 6.32 -5.57 -22.67
C LEU A 79 5.56 -5.79 -23.98
N MET A 80 5.34 -4.74 -24.78
CA MET A 80 4.69 -4.83 -26.10
C MET A 80 5.51 -5.64 -27.11
N GLU A 81 6.83 -5.60 -27.03
CA GLU A 81 7.73 -6.40 -27.89
C GLU A 81 7.73 -7.88 -27.46
N GLU A 82 7.66 -8.14 -26.16
CA GLU A 82 7.82 -9.48 -25.60
C GLU A 82 6.52 -10.28 -25.46
N LEU A 83 5.37 -9.59 -25.36
CA LEU A 83 4.06 -10.20 -25.11
C LEU A 83 3.05 -9.71 -26.16
N LYS A 84 2.27 -10.65 -26.68
CA LYS A 84 1.16 -10.36 -27.60
C LYS A 84 -0.14 -10.19 -26.84
N GLU A 85 -1.09 -9.47 -27.44
CA GLU A 85 -2.45 -9.30 -26.91
C GLU A 85 -2.51 -8.71 -25.49
N ILE A 86 -1.60 -7.78 -25.16
CA ILE A 86 -1.67 -7.06 -23.90
C ILE A 86 -2.93 -6.20 -23.86
N LYS A 87 -3.74 -6.39 -22.82
CA LYS A 87 -4.95 -5.62 -22.54
C LYS A 87 -4.66 -4.41 -21.65
N ALA A 88 -3.81 -4.58 -20.64
CA ALA A 88 -3.43 -3.50 -19.75
C ALA A 88 -2.04 -3.73 -19.13
N ILE A 89 -1.35 -2.64 -18.80
CA ILE A 89 -0.15 -2.63 -17.97
C ILE A 89 -0.42 -1.70 -16.80
N ILE A 90 -0.28 -2.24 -15.59
CA ILE A 90 -0.64 -1.61 -14.33
C ILE A 90 0.61 -1.58 -13.47
N LEU A 91 1.04 -0.39 -13.07
CA LEU A 91 2.09 -0.22 -12.07
C LEU A 91 1.46 0.01 -10.70
N PHE A 92 2.12 -0.45 -9.65
CA PHE A 92 1.65 -0.28 -8.27
C PHE A 92 2.83 -0.20 -7.31
N GLY A 93 2.54 -0.13 -6.02
CA GLY A 93 3.56 -0.11 -4.99
C GLY A 93 4.31 1.22 -4.90
N SER A 94 5.61 1.14 -4.55
CA SER A 94 6.38 2.33 -4.18
C SER A 94 6.49 3.35 -5.31
N VAL A 95 6.62 2.91 -6.57
CA VAL A 95 6.72 3.81 -7.74
C VAL A 95 5.51 4.72 -7.90
N VAL A 96 4.30 4.22 -7.61
CA VAL A 96 3.07 5.02 -7.69
C VAL A 96 2.94 5.91 -6.46
N GLN A 97 3.25 5.38 -5.27
CA GLN A 97 3.09 6.11 -4.01
C GLN A 97 4.08 7.26 -3.85
N THR A 98 5.30 7.10 -4.34
CA THR A 98 6.37 8.11 -4.25
C THR A 98 6.56 8.86 -5.56
N ASN A 99 5.76 8.55 -6.59
CA ASN A 99 5.91 9.09 -7.93
C ASN A 99 7.37 9.01 -8.41
N TYR A 100 7.97 7.83 -8.30
CA TYR A 100 9.36 7.52 -8.69
C TYR A 100 10.45 8.34 -8.00
N SER A 101 10.16 9.07 -6.92
CA SER A 101 11.18 9.80 -6.16
C SER A 101 12.05 8.87 -5.31
N ASN A 102 11.46 7.77 -4.82
CA ASN A 102 12.16 6.76 -4.01
C ASN A 102 11.52 5.39 -4.23
N TYR A 103 12.20 4.52 -4.99
CA TYR A 103 11.79 3.15 -5.27
C TYR A 103 13.03 2.26 -5.47
N ARG A 104 12.91 0.98 -5.11
CA ARG A 104 13.98 -0.03 -5.30
C ARG A 104 13.68 -0.95 -6.48
N ASP A 105 12.42 -1.31 -6.60
CA ASP A 105 11.82 -2.17 -7.61
C ASP A 105 10.57 -1.49 -8.17
N ILE A 106 10.18 -1.94 -9.35
CA ILE A 106 8.96 -1.52 -10.03
C ILE A 106 8.01 -2.70 -10.02
N ASP A 107 6.95 -2.60 -9.22
CA ASP A 107 5.91 -3.61 -9.21
C ASP A 107 4.96 -3.41 -10.40
N CYS A 108 4.76 -4.48 -11.18
CA CYS A 108 4.04 -4.42 -12.45
C CYS A 108 3.12 -5.63 -12.63
N ILE A 109 1.86 -5.36 -12.94
CA ILE A 109 0.89 -6.34 -13.43
C ILE A 109 0.64 -6.10 -14.91
N THR A 110 0.79 -7.14 -15.71
CA THR A 110 0.40 -7.15 -17.12
C THR A 110 -0.77 -8.10 -17.32
N MET A 111 -1.87 -7.59 -17.88
CA MET A 111 -3.04 -8.39 -18.23
C MET A 111 -3.06 -8.65 -19.72
N LEU A 112 -3.20 -9.92 -20.11
CA LEU A 112 -3.32 -10.37 -21.50
C LEU A 112 -4.78 -10.72 -21.83
N GLU A 113 -5.19 -10.56 -23.07
CA GLU A 113 -6.52 -11.01 -23.50
C GLU A 113 -6.63 -12.54 -23.43
N LYS A 114 -5.56 -13.25 -23.81
CA LYS A 114 -5.43 -14.71 -23.72
C LYS A 114 -4.08 -15.11 -23.12
N PRO A 115 -4.02 -16.25 -22.39
CA PRO A 115 -2.74 -16.75 -21.88
C PRO A 115 -1.86 -17.20 -23.04
N PHE A 116 -0.56 -16.92 -22.97
CA PHE A 116 0.45 -17.49 -23.88
C PHE A 116 0.95 -18.87 -23.42
N TRP A 117 0.53 -19.31 -22.23
CA TRP A 117 1.01 -20.52 -21.56
C TRP A 117 -0.10 -21.53 -21.41
N ASN A 118 0.25 -22.81 -21.47
CA ASN A 118 -0.62 -23.91 -21.07
C ASN A 118 -0.26 -24.39 -19.66
N LYS A 119 1.01 -24.25 -19.26
CA LYS A 119 1.53 -24.70 -17.96
C LYS A 119 2.21 -23.55 -17.21
N LEU A 120 2.11 -23.56 -15.88
CA LEU A 120 2.69 -22.49 -15.04
C LEU A 120 4.20 -22.31 -15.21
N HIS A 121 4.95 -23.39 -15.47
CA HIS A 121 6.39 -23.29 -15.67
C HIS A 121 6.75 -22.48 -16.93
N GLU A 122 5.94 -22.55 -17.99
CA GLU A 122 6.13 -21.79 -19.24
C GLU A 122 5.95 -20.29 -18.97
N LYS A 123 4.91 -19.96 -18.20
CA LYS A 123 4.63 -18.60 -17.71
C LYS A 123 5.84 -18.04 -16.96
N TYR A 124 6.32 -18.75 -15.93
CA TYR A 124 7.44 -18.27 -15.11
C TYR A 124 8.76 -18.21 -15.88
N LYS A 125 9.02 -19.14 -16.81
CA LYS A 125 10.19 -19.08 -17.69
C LYS A 125 10.19 -17.81 -18.55
N LYS A 126 9.04 -17.45 -19.13
CA LYS A 126 8.88 -16.23 -19.93
C LYS A 126 8.95 -14.96 -19.08
N ILE A 127 8.37 -14.96 -17.87
CA ILE A 127 8.51 -13.84 -16.92
C ILE A 127 10.00 -13.62 -16.61
N ASN A 128 10.74 -14.67 -16.27
CA ASN A 128 12.16 -14.57 -15.95
C ASN A 128 13.01 -14.09 -17.14
N SER A 129 12.68 -14.50 -18.38
CA SER A 129 13.38 -13.96 -19.55
C SER A 129 13.10 -12.47 -19.76
N ILE A 130 11.87 -12.01 -19.52
CA ILE A 130 11.49 -10.60 -19.60
C ILE A 130 12.19 -9.79 -18.51
N LYS A 131 12.22 -10.28 -17.25
CA LYS A 131 12.95 -9.63 -16.15
C LYS A 131 14.43 -9.39 -16.49
N LYS A 132 15.10 -10.36 -17.13
CA LYS A 132 16.49 -10.19 -17.62
C LYS A 132 16.64 -9.10 -18.68
N ILE A 133 15.63 -8.87 -19.52
CA ILE A 133 15.64 -7.77 -20.51
C ILE A 133 15.53 -6.42 -19.78
N PHE A 134 14.69 -6.35 -18.75
CA PHE A 134 14.57 -5.18 -17.89
C PHE A 134 15.85 -4.87 -17.11
N GLU A 135 16.54 -5.88 -16.59
CA GLU A 135 17.83 -5.72 -15.90
C GLU A 135 18.90 -5.10 -16.83
N LYS A 136 18.99 -5.52 -18.10
CA LYS A 136 19.88 -4.90 -19.10
C LYS A 136 19.58 -3.43 -19.35
N HIS A 137 18.39 -3.01 -18.98
CA HIS A 137 17.89 -1.65 -19.11
C HIS A 137 17.89 -0.90 -17.78
N GLU A 138 18.56 -1.44 -16.75
CA GLU A 138 18.67 -0.88 -15.40
C GLU A 138 17.31 -0.69 -14.72
N ILE A 139 16.34 -1.54 -15.06
CA ILE A 139 15.03 -1.57 -14.44
C ILE A 139 14.91 -2.87 -13.66
N ASN A 140 14.85 -2.77 -12.33
CA ASN A 140 14.49 -3.89 -11.48
C ASN A 140 12.96 -3.96 -11.40
N ILE A 141 12.34 -4.97 -12.02
CA ILE A 141 10.89 -5.11 -12.13
C ILE A 141 10.40 -6.38 -11.43
N ASP A 142 9.37 -6.27 -10.60
CA ASP A 142 8.58 -7.42 -10.20
C ASP A 142 7.35 -7.56 -11.08
N LEU A 143 7.42 -8.51 -12.03
CA LEU A 143 6.43 -8.68 -13.07
C LEU A 143 5.49 -9.85 -12.75
N GLN A 144 4.21 -9.52 -12.61
CA GLN A 144 3.10 -10.47 -12.58
C GLN A 144 2.34 -10.42 -13.90
N ILE A 145 2.00 -11.59 -14.45
CA ILE A 145 1.20 -11.68 -15.68
C ILE A 145 -0.09 -12.43 -15.38
N TYR A 146 -1.22 -11.89 -15.81
CA TYR A 146 -2.53 -12.53 -15.73
C TYR A 146 -3.17 -12.58 -17.11
N ASP A 147 -3.90 -13.64 -17.43
CA ASP A 147 -4.92 -13.55 -18.45
C ASP A 147 -6.16 -12.83 -17.89
N LYS A 148 -6.99 -12.30 -18.78
CA LYS A 148 -8.19 -11.53 -18.43
C LYS A 148 -9.15 -12.30 -17.52
N GLN A 149 -9.33 -13.60 -17.73
CA GLN A 149 -10.28 -14.39 -16.94
C GLN A 149 -9.76 -14.51 -15.50
N THR A 150 -8.53 -14.99 -15.34
CA THR A 150 -7.89 -15.12 -14.02
C THR A 150 -7.81 -13.79 -13.28
N PHE A 151 -7.51 -12.69 -13.97
CA PHE A 151 -7.50 -11.36 -13.35
C PHE A 151 -8.89 -10.96 -12.83
N ASN A 152 -9.94 -11.14 -13.62
CA ASN A 152 -11.29 -10.78 -13.22
C ASN A 152 -11.84 -11.64 -12.09
N ASP A 153 -11.48 -12.93 -12.06
CA ASP A 153 -11.90 -13.85 -11.01
C ASP A 153 -11.18 -13.56 -9.68
N SER A 154 -9.93 -13.10 -9.75
CA SER A 154 -9.08 -12.85 -8.58
C SER A 154 -9.20 -11.42 -8.01
N LYS A 155 -9.48 -10.40 -8.82
CA LYS A 155 -9.44 -8.99 -8.37
C LYS A 155 -10.41 -8.66 -7.21
N ASN A 156 -11.46 -9.44 -7.02
CA ASN A 156 -12.46 -9.22 -5.97
C ASN A 156 -12.23 -10.06 -4.71
N SER A 157 -11.47 -11.16 -4.81
CA SER A 157 -11.32 -12.18 -3.76
C SER A 157 -9.87 -12.28 -3.25
N ASN A 158 -8.89 -11.92 -4.07
CA ASN A 158 -7.48 -11.93 -3.70
C ASN A 158 -7.12 -10.61 -3.00
N ILE A 159 -7.04 -10.70 -1.68
CA ILE A 159 -6.72 -9.58 -0.79
C ILE A 159 -5.42 -8.86 -1.17
N SER A 160 -4.38 -9.61 -1.58
CA SER A 160 -3.11 -9.02 -1.98
C SER A 160 -3.28 -8.19 -3.26
N LEU A 161 -4.01 -8.73 -4.25
CA LEU A 161 -4.30 -8.02 -5.49
C LEU A 161 -5.15 -6.77 -5.24
N MET A 162 -6.11 -6.83 -4.32
CA MET A 162 -6.92 -5.66 -3.96
C MET A 162 -6.06 -4.48 -3.48
N TYR A 163 -5.11 -4.72 -2.59
CA TYR A 163 -4.20 -3.66 -2.10
C TYR A 163 -3.23 -3.18 -3.18
N GLN A 164 -2.78 -4.08 -4.07
CA GLN A 164 -1.97 -3.70 -5.23
C GLN A 164 -2.74 -2.77 -6.17
N LEU A 165 -4.03 -3.03 -6.39
CA LEU A 165 -4.87 -2.22 -7.28
C LEU A 165 -5.34 -0.90 -6.66
N HIS A 166 -5.42 -0.79 -5.32
CA HIS A 166 -5.83 0.43 -4.63
C HIS A 166 -4.95 1.63 -5.00
N ASP A 167 -3.62 1.47 -4.92
CA ASP A 167 -2.66 2.52 -5.29
C ASP A 167 -1.96 2.20 -6.61
N SER A 168 -2.76 2.00 -7.66
CA SER A 168 -2.24 1.60 -8.96
C SER A 168 -2.36 2.69 -10.02
N LYS A 169 -1.49 2.61 -11.02
CA LYS A 169 -1.46 3.48 -12.19
C LYS A 169 -1.49 2.64 -13.45
N ILE A 170 -2.50 2.84 -14.29
CA ILE A 170 -2.59 2.19 -15.59
C ILE A 170 -1.74 3.00 -16.58
N ILE A 171 -0.66 2.40 -17.10
CA ILE A 171 0.24 3.05 -18.07
C ILE A 171 -0.02 2.63 -19.52
N TYR A 172 -0.84 1.59 -19.71
CA TYR A 172 -1.29 1.12 -21.01
C TYR A 172 -2.64 0.43 -20.92
N GLY A 173 -3.47 0.62 -21.94
CA GLY A 173 -4.75 -0.07 -22.08
C GLY A 173 -5.83 0.42 -21.12
N LYS A 174 -6.83 -0.43 -20.88
CA LYS A 174 -7.94 -0.13 -19.96
C LYS A 174 -8.28 -1.39 -19.16
N VAL A 175 -8.45 -1.21 -17.85
CA VAL A 175 -8.94 -2.23 -16.93
C VAL A 175 -9.89 -1.60 -15.94
N GLU A 176 -10.95 -2.32 -15.61
CA GLU A 176 -11.89 -1.90 -14.57
C GLU A 176 -11.38 -2.38 -13.22
N ILE A 177 -10.86 -1.42 -12.44
CA ILE A 177 -10.49 -1.62 -11.04
C ILE A 177 -11.78 -1.62 -10.21
N PRO A 178 -12.02 -2.64 -9.36
CA PRO A 178 -13.23 -2.70 -8.56
C PRO A 178 -13.35 -1.48 -7.63
N LYS A 179 -14.54 -0.86 -7.64
CA LYS A 179 -14.92 0.18 -6.68
C LYS A 179 -15.40 -0.39 -5.36
N LYS A 180 -15.82 -1.66 -5.38
CA LYS A 180 -16.35 -2.37 -4.23
C LYS A 180 -15.72 -3.75 -4.19
N TYR A 181 -15.27 -4.15 -3.01
CA TYR A 181 -14.74 -5.48 -2.74
C TYR A 181 -15.63 -6.19 -1.73
N GLU A 182 -15.80 -7.50 -1.93
CA GLU A 182 -16.51 -8.38 -1.01
C GLU A 182 -15.52 -9.43 -0.52
N ILE A 183 -15.11 -9.32 0.74
CA ILE A 183 -14.18 -10.27 1.35
C ILE A 183 -14.95 -11.16 2.31
N ARG A 184 -14.81 -12.48 2.16
CA ARG A 184 -15.39 -13.44 3.10
C ARG A 184 -14.44 -13.64 4.27
N LYS A 185 -15.01 -13.92 5.44
CA LYS A 185 -14.26 -14.29 6.64
C LYS A 185 -13.31 -15.47 6.38
N MET A 186 -13.73 -16.42 5.54
CA MET A 186 -12.89 -17.56 5.15
C MET A 186 -11.65 -17.14 4.35
N ASP A 187 -11.76 -16.17 3.44
CA ASP A 187 -10.63 -15.69 2.64
C ASP A 187 -9.54 -15.08 3.53
N LEU A 188 -9.94 -14.35 4.57
CA LEU A 188 -9.03 -13.80 5.58
C LEU A 188 -8.34 -14.89 6.40
N ARG A 189 -9.09 -15.95 6.77
CA ARG A 189 -8.52 -17.11 7.49
C ARG A 189 -7.52 -17.87 6.64
N MET A 190 -7.83 -18.09 5.36
CA MET A 190 -6.94 -18.76 4.41
C MET A 190 -5.66 -17.97 4.13
N LYS A 191 -5.67 -16.65 4.37
CA LYS A 191 -4.50 -15.79 4.20
C LYS A 191 -3.55 -15.79 5.40
N LEU A 192 -3.97 -16.25 6.58
CA LEU A 192 -3.07 -16.43 7.71
C LEU A 192 -2.11 -17.59 7.41
N ASN A 193 -0.81 -17.32 7.43
CA ASN A 193 0.21 -18.34 7.23
C ASN A 193 0.44 -19.11 8.54
N TYR A 194 0.14 -20.41 8.54
CA TYR A 194 0.33 -21.29 9.70
C TYR A 194 1.60 -22.15 9.61
N SER A 195 2.33 -22.15 8.49
CA SER A 195 3.53 -23.00 8.34
C SER A 195 4.62 -22.64 9.35
N ILE A 196 4.65 -21.39 9.83
CA ILE A 196 5.62 -20.90 10.82
C ILE A 196 5.55 -21.62 12.18
N PHE A 197 4.50 -22.39 12.44
CA PHE A 197 4.32 -23.14 13.70
C PHE A 197 5.07 -24.48 13.72
N GLU A 198 5.60 -24.96 12.60
CA GLU A 198 6.39 -26.19 12.57
C GLU A 198 7.84 -25.90 13.01
N ASP A 199 8.19 -26.35 14.23
CA ASP A 199 9.43 -25.99 14.92
C ASP A 199 10.72 -26.44 14.20
N SER A 200 10.63 -27.26 13.16
CA SER A 200 11.78 -27.78 12.40
C SER A 200 12.33 -26.83 11.32
N GLU A 201 11.64 -25.73 10.98
CA GLU A 201 11.99 -24.90 9.82
C GLU A 201 12.62 -23.53 10.13
N TYR A 202 12.81 -23.18 11.42
CA TYR A 202 13.26 -21.84 11.84
C TYR A 202 14.56 -21.35 11.18
N ASN A 203 15.50 -22.26 10.93
CA ASN A 203 16.80 -21.89 10.37
C ASN A 203 16.72 -21.59 8.87
N HIS A 204 15.68 -22.07 8.17
CA HIS A 204 15.56 -21.96 6.72
C HIS A 204 14.70 -20.79 6.25
N ILE A 205 13.79 -20.29 7.10
CA ILE A 205 12.93 -19.15 6.77
C ILE A 205 13.79 -17.90 6.56
N LYS A 206 13.59 -17.15 5.49
CA LYS A 206 14.34 -15.91 5.25
C LYS A 206 13.76 -14.73 6.03
N GLY A 207 14.58 -13.75 6.38
CA GLY A 207 14.12 -12.50 6.99
C GLY A 207 12.99 -11.83 6.20
N GLN A 208 13.12 -11.85 4.86
CA GLN A 208 12.13 -11.28 3.96
C GLN A 208 10.78 -11.98 4.08
N GLU A 209 10.76 -13.31 4.21
CA GLU A 209 9.53 -14.10 4.37
C GLU A 209 8.83 -13.74 5.69
N ILE A 210 9.60 -13.57 6.77
CA ILE A 210 9.06 -13.14 8.08
C ILE A 210 8.42 -11.74 7.97
N TYR A 211 9.10 -10.81 7.29
CA TYR A 211 8.56 -9.47 7.06
C TYR A 211 7.25 -9.51 6.25
N GLU A 212 7.20 -10.31 5.18
CA GLU A 212 6.02 -10.47 4.32
C GLU A 212 4.84 -11.08 5.10
N ASP A 213 5.08 -12.07 5.95
CA ASP A 213 4.06 -12.69 6.80
C ASP A 213 3.51 -11.72 7.86
N ILE A 214 4.38 -10.95 8.53
CA ILE A 214 3.96 -9.92 9.49
C ILE A 214 3.11 -8.87 8.79
N ARG A 215 3.58 -8.34 7.65
CA ARG A 215 2.82 -7.38 6.85
C ARG A 215 1.48 -7.98 6.40
N GLY A 216 1.44 -9.25 6.04
CA GLY A 216 0.22 -9.99 5.68
C GLY A 216 -0.79 -10.09 6.82
N ILE A 217 -0.35 -10.17 8.07
CA ILE A 217 -1.25 -10.18 9.23
C ILE A 217 -1.79 -8.79 9.53
N ILE A 218 -0.94 -7.76 9.46
CA ILE A 218 -1.38 -6.36 9.63
C ILE A 218 -2.42 -6.00 8.57
N LEU A 219 -2.22 -6.43 7.32
CA LEU A 219 -3.19 -6.34 6.24
C LEU A 219 -4.56 -6.91 6.64
N ILE A 220 -4.59 -8.12 7.18
CA ILE A 220 -5.83 -8.77 7.66
C ILE A 220 -6.46 -7.96 8.79
N ARG A 221 -5.67 -7.46 9.75
CA ARG A 221 -6.15 -6.62 10.86
C ARG A 221 -6.79 -5.32 10.37
N LEU A 222 -6.21 -4.68 9.36
CA LEU A 222 -6.78 -3.50 8.72
C LEU A 222 -8.11 -3.81 8.02
N LEU A 223 -8.21 -4.94 7.34
CA LEU A 223 -9.43 -5.36 6.67
C LEU A 223 -10.56 -5.71 7.64
N ILE A 224 -10.23 -6.31 8.78
CA ILE A 224 -11.18 -6.51 9.88
C ILE A 224 -11.80 -5.16 10.30
N ASN A 225 -11.00 -4.09 10.26
CA ASN A 225 -11.43 -2.72 10.56
C ASN A 225 -12.02 -1.97 9.36
N LYS A 226 -12.18 -2.65 8.21
CA LYS A 226 -12.64 -2.08 6.93
C LYS A 226 -11.77 -0.96 6.38
N ILE A 227 -10.45 -1.09 6.53
CA ILE A 227 -9.48 -0.11 6.05
C ILE A 227 -8.70 -0.73 4.89
N ILE A 228 -8.71 -0.06 3.72
CA ILE A 228 -7.79 -0.33 2.62
C ILE A 228 -6.93 0.92 2.46
N ASP A 229 -5.67 0.84 2.90
CA ASP A 229 -4.72 1.95 2.87
C ASP A 229 -3.30 1.36 2.98
N ASN A 230 -2.52 1.43 1.90
CA ASN A 230 -1.16 0.87 1.90
C ASN A 230 -0.20 1.68 2.76
N GLN A 231 -0.41 2.98 2.96
CA GLN A 231 0.45 3.80 3.80
C GLN A 231 0.23 3.45 5.25
N LYS A 232 -1.03 3.32 5.67
CA LYS A 232 -1.37 2.83 7.00
C LYS A 232 -0.88 1.42 7.23
N LEU A 233 -0.95 0.53 6.23
CA LEU A 233 -0.33 -0.79 6.29
C LEU A 233 1.17 -0.71 6.55
N ASN A 234 1.89 0.14 5.81
CA ASN A 234 3.33 0.32 6.02
C ASN A 234 3.65 0.90 7.39
N GLN A 235 2.87 1.90 7.83
CA GLN A 235 3.01 2.52 9.14
C GLN A 235 2.78 1.50 10.26
N GLU A 236 1.64 0.79 10.26
CA GLU A 236 1.33 -0.21 11.28
C GLU A 236 2.34 -1.36 11.28
N THR A 237 2.89 -1.74 10.12
CA THR A 237 3.98 -2.72 10.05
C THR A 237 5.24 -2.21 10.75
N TYR A 238 5.62 -0.95 10.53
CA TYR A 238 6.77 -0.34 11.21
C TYR A 238 6.54 -0.10 12.70
N ASP A 239 5.31 0.21 13.11
CA ASP A 239 4.97 0.40 14.51
C ASP A 239 5.00 -0.95 15.27
N GLU A 240 4.57 -2.03 14.62
CA GLU A 240 4.47 -3.36 15.26
C GLU A 240 5.85 -4.03 15.49
N ILE A 241 6.79 -3.93 14.54
CA ILE A 241 8.13 -4.55 14.67
C ILE A 241 9.30 -3.56 14.70
N SER A 242 9.05 -2.26 14.80
CA SER A 242 10.02 -1.16 14.59
C SER A 242 10.51 -1.03 13.14
N LYS A 243 10.70 0.22 12.70
CA LYS A 243 11.22 0.53 11.36
C LYS A 243 12.58 -0.11 11.07
N ASN A 244 13.48 -0.16 12.05
CA ASN A 244 14.84 -0.69 11.85
C ASN A 244 14.81 -2.21 11.57
N LEU A 245 14.16 -2.98 12.44
CA LEU A 245 14.05 -4.43 12.25
C LEU A 245 13.27 -4.77 10.98
N ALA A 246 12.21 -4.03 10.66
CA ALA A 246 11.46 -4.21 9.41
C ALA A 246 12.34 -4.05 8.16
N VAL A 247 13.22 -3.05 8.15
CA VAL A 247 14.16 -2.83 7.03
C VAL A 247 15.18 -3.97 6.95
N LYS A 248 15.75 -4.39 8.09
CA LYS A 248 16.71 -5.50 8.13
C LYS A 248 16.10 -6.80 7.62
N LEU A 249 14.93 -7.18 8.13
CA LEU A 249 14.20 -8.37 7.70
C LEU A 249 13.92 -8.32 6.19
N ARG A 250 13.39 -7.19 5.68
CA ARG A 250 13.10 -7.02 4.25
C ARG A 250 14.35 -7.24 3.36
N ASN A 251 15.54 -6.94 3.88
CA ASN A 251 16.80 -7.08 3.17
C ASN A 251 17.56 -8.38 3.47
N ASN A 252 17.07 -9.22 4.39
CA ASN A 252 17.80 -10.37 4.94
C ASN A 252 19.12 -9.98 5.65
N GLU A 253 19.10 -8.87 6.38
CA GLU A 253 20.24 -8.28 7.10
C GLU A 253 20.10 -8.43 8.64
N GLU A 254 19.09 -9.16 9.10
CA GLU A 254 18.88 -9.43 10.52
C GLU A 254 19.92 -10.39 11.11
N ASN A 255 20.22 -10.22 12.40
CA ASN A 255 20.97 -11.24 13.14
C ASN A 255 20.04 -12.36 13.66
N SER A 256 20.63 -13.45 14.15
CA SER A 256 19.87 -14.63 14.62
C SER A 256 18.91 -14.33 15.78
N VAL A 257 19.27 -13.39 16.66
CA VAL A 257 18.43 -12.99 17.79
C VAL A 257 17.24 -12.16 17.31
N GLU A 258 17.50 -11.17 16.45
CA GLU A 258 16.48 -10.34 15.79
C GLU A 258 15.47 -11.21 15.03
N LYS A 259 15.97 -12.18 14.26
CA LYS A 259 15.15 -13.17 13.54
C LYS A 259 14.25 -13.97 14.49
N ARG A 260 14.82 -14.51 15.58
CA ARG A 260 14.07 -15.28 16.57
C ARG A 260 12.98 -14.45 17.25
N ILE A 261 13.28 -13.20 17.60
CA ILE A 261 12.32 -12.26 18.18
C ILE A 261 11.18 -12.00 17.18
N ALA A 262 11.50 -11.73 15.91
CA ALA A 262 10.49 -11.48 14.88
C ALA A 262 9.56 -12.68 14.68
N ILE A 263 10.09 -13.91 14.70
CA ILE A 263 9.29 -15.13 14.58
C ILE A 263 8.38 -15.34 15.80
N LEU A 264 8.89 -15.17 17.02
CA LEU A 264 8.06 -15.28 18.23
C LEU A 264 6.93 -14.25 18.22
N HIS A 265 7.24 -13.04 17.76
CA HIS A 265 6.28 -11.99 17.60
C HIS A 265 5.23 -12.34 16.52
N LEU A 266 5.66 -12.85 15.37
CA LEU A 266 4.78 -13.33 14.29
C LEU A 266 3.81 -14.41 14.79
N LYS A 267 4.29 -15.41 15.54
CA LYS A 267 3.44 -16.45 16.15
C LYS A 267 2.36 -15.85 17.06
N ARG A 268 2.73 -14.86 17.89
CA ARG A 268 1.78 -14.12 18.74
C ARG A 268 0.74 -13.39 17.88
N LEU A 269 1.17 -12.67 16.85
CA LEU A 269 0.29 -11.92 15.96
C LEU A 269 -0.72 -12.82 15.26
N ILE A 270 -0.30 -13.99 14.76
CA ILE A 270 -1.20 -14.95 14.11
C ILE A 270 -2.29 -15.39 15.08
N LYS A 271 -1.90 -15.79 16.29
CA LYS A 271 -2.84 -16.26 17.31
C LYS A 271 -3.87 -15.18 17.67
N GLU A 272 -3.41 -13.97 18.00
CA GLU A 272 -4.28 -12.84 18.33
C GLU A 272 -5.24 -12.48 17.18
N THR A 273 -4.74 -12.51 15.94
CA THR A 273 -5.55 -12.18 14.75
C THR A 273 -6.58 -13.27 14.48
N TYR A 274 -6.21 -14.53 14.68
CA TYR A 274 -7.13 -15.67 14.56
C TYR A 274 -8.26 -15.60 15.59
N ASP A 275 -7.92 -15.34 16.85
CA ASP A 275 -8.91 -15.21 17.92
C ASP A 275 -9.87 -14.05 17.63
N ARG A 276 -9.32 -12.92 17.16
CA ARG A 276 -10.11 -11.77 16.73
C ARG A 276 -11.03 -12.11 15.56
N LEU A 277 -10.55 -12.82 14.54
CA LEU A 277 -11.38 -13.27 13.42
C LEU A 277 -12.53 -14.14 13.92
N ASN A 278 -12.29 -15.06 14.85
CA ASN A 278 -13.36 -15.94 15.37
C ASN A 278 -14.45 -15.16 16.11
N GLN A 279 -14.10 -14.09 16.82
CA GLN A 279 -15.05 -13.23 17.56
C GLN A 279 -15.91 -12.32 16.68
N ILE A 280 -15.53 -12.12 15.41
CA ILE A 280 -16.27 -11.29 14.47
C ILE A 280 -17.60 -11.95 14.09
N LYS A 281 -18.68 -11.16 14.16
CA LYS A 281 -20.07 -11.58 13.85
C LYS A 281 -20.42 -11.60 12.36
N TRP A 282 -19.66 -10.91 11.51
CA TRP A 282 -19.94 -10.87 10.08
C TRP A 282 -19.27 -12.04 9.35
N GLU A 283 -19.96 -12.58 8.35
CA GLU A 283 -19.41 -13.56 7.41
C GLU A 283 -18.74 -12.89 6.20
N LYS A 284 -19.16 -11.66 5.88
CA LYS A 284 -18.61 -10.85 4.80
C LYS A 284 -18.46 -9.37 5.16
N ILE A 285 -17.45 -8.72 4.58
CA ILE A 285 -17.30 -7.27 4.58
C ILE A 285 -17.38 -6.71 3.17
N GLU A 286 -18.08 -5.59 3.05
CA GLU A 286 -18.05 -4.75 1.87
C GLU A 286 -17.10 -3.60 2.11
N LEU A 287 -16.15 -3.42 1.20
CA LEU A 287 -15.17 -2.34 1.23
C LEU A 287 -15.32 -1.50 -0.02
N TYR A 288 -15.19 -0.19 0.14
CA TYR A 288 -15.28 0.76 -0.96
C TYR A 288 -13.88 1.28 -1.26
N ASN A 289 -13.49 1.19 -2.53
CA ASN A 289 -12.29 1.82 -3.06
C ASN A 289 -12.67 3.28 -3.35
N HIS A 290 -12.12 4.21 -2.55
CA HIS A 290 -12.44 5.63 -2.63
C HIS A 290 -11.53 6.37 -3.60
#